data_AF-A0A7W1S5F6-F1
#
_entry.id   AF-A0A7W1S5F6-F1
#
_cell.length_a   1.000
_cell.length_b   1.000
_cell.length_c   1.000
_cell.angle_alpha   90.00
_cell.angle_beta   90.00
_cell.angle_gamma   90.00
#
_symmetry.space_group_name_H-M   'P 1'
#
loop_
_entity.id
_entity.type
_entity.pdbx_description
1 polymer ?
#
loop_
_entity_poly.entity_id
_entity_poly.type
_entity_poly.pdbx_seq_one_letter_code
_entity_poly.pdbx_strand_id
1 'polypeptide(L)' 'MVNQLHWTAGLHHDGSILYVSNPLPKQGKTLTIRLRVPLGVPIRSIFLRTAPDGEQRLVAMLCRPK' A
#
# COMPACT_ATOMS: atom_id res chain seq x y z
N MET A 1 2.81 -2.12 32.28
CA MET A 1 2.40 -0.92 31.52
C MET A 1 2.31 -1.32 30.06
N VAL A 2 1.14 -1.24 29.44
CA VAL A 2 1.00 -1.49 27.99
C VAL A 2 1.35 -0.19 27.28
N ASN A 3 2.46 -0.18 26.54
CA ASN A 3 2.75 0.93 25.64
C ASN A 3 1.72 0.88 24.50
N GLN A 4 0.74 1.78 24.49
CA GLN A 4 -0.19 1.89 23.38
C GLN A 4 0.56 2.42 22.17
N LEU A 5 0.85 1.53 21.22
CA LEU A 5 1.43 1.91 19.94
C LEU A 5 0.42 2.74 19.16
N HIS A 6 0.92 3.81 18.54
CA HIS A 6 0.13 4.60 17.60
C HIS A 6 -0.37 3.72 16.44
N TRP A 7 -1.55 4.01 15.89
CA TRP A 7 -2.21 3.16 14.87
C TRP A 7 -1.35 2.93 13.62
N THR A 8 -0.40 3.83 13.34
CA THR A 8 0.56 3.69 12.23
C THR A 8 1.42 2.43 12.35
N ALA A 9 1.60 1.90 13.56
CA ALA A 9 2.31 0.64 13.78
C ALA A 9 1.62 -0.58 13.14
N GLY A 10 0.33 -0.49 12.80
CA GLY A 10 -0.41 -1.54 12.10
C GLY A 10 -0.40 -1.43 10.58
N LEU A 11 0.15 -0.34 10.02
CA LEU A 11 0.35 -0.19 8.59
C LEU A 11 1.37 -1.21 8.11
N HIS A 12 1.06 -1.92 7.02
CA HIS A 12 1.99 -2.94 6.51
C HIS A 12 1.88 -3.11 5.00
N HIS A 13 3.04 -3.16 4.35
CA HIS A 13 3.24 -3.54 2.97
C HIS A 13 4.59 -4.25 2.87
N ASP A 14 4.68 -5.28 2.02
CA ASP A 14 5.93 -5.94 1.66
C ASP A 14 5.85 -6.48 0.22
N GLY A 15 6.94 -7.09 -0.27
CA GLY A 15 7.01 -7.64 -1.62
C GLY A 15 6.30 -8.99 -1.81
N SER A 16 5.61 -9.54 -0.80
CA SER A 16 4.96 -10.85 -0.90
C SER A 16 3.71 -10.81 -1.78
N ILE A 17 3.25 -11.98 -2.21
CA ILE A 17 2.06 -12.15 -3.05
C ILE A 17 0.77 -11.60 -2.40
N LEU A 18 0.77 -11.46 -1.06
CA LEU A 18 -0.35 -10.87 -0.32
C LEU A 18 -0.52 -9.38 -0.67
N TYR A 19 0.58 -8.67 -0.93
CA TYR A 19 0.59 -7.22 -1.12
C TYR A 19 0.99 -6.77 -2.52
N VAL A 20 1.67 -7.63 -3.28
CA VAL A 20 2.03 -7.42 -4.68
C VAL A 20 1.46 -8.58 -5.49
N SER A 21 0.52 -8.32 -6.40
CA SER A 21 -0.18 -9.38 -7.15
C SER A 21 0.71 -10.30 -7.98
N ASN A 22 1.91 -9.84 -8.35
CA ASN A 22 2.96 -10.64 -8.95
C ASN A 22 4.33 -10.03 -8.55
N PRO A 23 5.09 -10.65 -7.64
CA PRO A 23 6.39 -10.15 -7.19
C PRO A 23 7.48 -10.16 -8.26
N LEU A 24 7.31 -10.94 -9.33
CA LEU A 24 8.25 -11.05 -10.45
C LEU A 24 7.53 -10.72 -11.77
N PRO A 25 7.14 -9.44 -11.98
CA PRO A 25 6.45 -9.02 -13.18
C PRO A 25 7.36 -9.04 -14.40
N LYS A 26 6.80 -9.42 -15.54
CA LYS A 26 7.38 -9.07 -16.85
C LYS A 26 7.00 -7.64 -17.22
N GLN A 27 7.81 -6.99 -18.06
CA GLN A 27 7.51 -5.66 -18.58
C GLN A 27 6.13 -5.63 -19.27
N GLY A 28 5.43 -4.50 -19.13
CA GLY A 28 4.09 -4.30 -19.70
C GLY A 28 2.94 -4.96 -18.93
N LYS A 29 3.22 -5.64 -17.82
CA LYS A 29 2.17 -6.21 -16.96
C LYS A 29 1.64 -5.20 -15.95
N THR A 30 0.33 -5.24 -15.72
CA THR A 30 -0.31 -4.46 -14.65
C THR A 30 -0.17 -5.19 -13.33
N LEU A 31 0.15 -4.45 -12.28
CA LEU A 31 0.26 -4.95 -10.91
C LEU A 31 -0.79 -4.31 -10.02
N THR A 32 -1.33 -5.09 -9.09
CA THR A 32 -2.08 -4.57 -7.95
C THR A 32 -1.16 -4.50 -6.73
N ILE A 33 -1.04 -3.31 -6.17
CA ILE A 33 -0.33 -3.03 -4.91
C ILE A 33 -1.38 -2.84 -3.81
N ARG A 34 -1.17 -3.49 -2.65
CA ARG A 34 -2.06 -3.39 -1.50
C ARG A 34 -1.31 -2.88 -0.28
N LEU A 35 -1.98 -2.08 0.54
CA LEU A 35 -1.51 -1.62 1.84
C LEU A 35 -2.51 -2.11 2.89
N ARG A 36 -2.04 -2.80 3.94
CA ARG A 36 -2.88 -3.10 5.10
C ARG A 36 -2.96 -1.87 5.98
N VAL A 37 -4.18 -1.55 6.40
CA VAL A 37 -4.47 -0.52 7.38
C VAL A 37 -5.31 -1.12 8.52
N PRO A 38 -5.13 -0.71 9.78
CA PRO A 38 -6.05 -1.08 10.84
C PRO A 38 -7.45 -0.52 10.57
N LEU A 39 -8.50 -1.20 11.06
CA LEU A 39 -9.87 -0.71 10.92
C LEU A 39 -10.12 0.51 11.81
N GLY A 40 -10.98 1.43 11.37
CA GLY A 40 -11.42 2.58 12.16
C GLY A 40 -10.39 3.70 12.36
N VAL A 41 -9.26 3.66 11.66
CA VAL A 41 -8.23 4.71 11.74
C VAL A 41 -8.61 5.93 10.88
N PRO A 42 -8.16 7.15 11.23
CA PRO A 42 -8.60 8.39 10.59
C PRO A 42 -7.88 8.68 9.25
N ILE A 43 -7.71 7.68 8.39
CA ILE A 43 -7.09 7.86 7.07
C ILE A 43 -8.12 8.45 6.09
N ARG A 44 -7.80 9.60 5.49
CA ARG A 44 -8.64 10.26 4.47
C ARG A 44 -8.35 9.79 3.05
N SER A 45 -7.07 9.57 2.75
CA SER A 45 -6.60 9.24 1.40
C SER A 45 -5.23 8.59 1.46
N ILE A 46 -4.95 7.69 0.53
CA ILE A 46 -3.66 7.03 0.38
C ILE A 46 -3.24 7.18 -1.09
N PHE A 47 -1.98 7.54 -1.33
CA PHE A 47 -1.42 7.69 -2.67
C PHE A 47 -0.22 6.76 -2.83
N LEU A 48 -0.18 6.03 -3.94
CA LEU A 48 1.01 5.33 -4.39
C LEU A 48 1.88 6.32 -5.17
N ARG A 49 3.15 6.42 -4.78
CA ARG A 49 4.16 7.19 -5.50
C ARG A 49 5.06 6.26 -6.32
N THR A 50 5.22 6.55 -7.61
CA THR A 50 6.11 5.81 -8.51
C THR A 50 6.98 6.77 -9.32
N ALA A 51 8.15 6.32 -9.76
CA ALA A 51 9.01 7.05 -10.69
C ALA A 51 9.69 6.10 -11.70
N PRO A 52 8.93 5.50 -12.63
CA PRO A 52 9.46 4.48 -13.54
C PRO A 52 10.48 5.02 -14.55
N ASP A 53 10.41 6.30 -14.90
CA ASP A 53 11.28 7.03 -15.84
C ASP A 53 11.99 8.23 -15.20
N GLY A 54 11.98 8.29 -13.86
CA GLY A 54 12.53 9.40 -13.08
C GLY A 54 11.51 10.51 -12.75
N GLU A 55 10.38 10.60 -13.45
CA GLU A 55 9.32 11.57 -13.12
C GLU A 55 8.40 11.05 -12.01
N GLN A 56 7.99 11.95 -11.11
CA GLN A 56 7.16 11.58 -9.97
C GLN A 56 5.69 11.49 -10.36
N ARG A 57 5.08 10.32 -10.12
CA ARG A 57 3.64 10.11 -10.29
C ARG A 57 2.99 9.73 -8.97
N LEU A 58 1.86 10.38 -8.66
CA LEU A 58 0.98 10.02 -7.55
C LEU A 58 -0.33 9.45 -8.08
N VAL A 59 -0.72 8.28 -7.58
CA VAL A 59 -1.97 7.60 -7.95
C VAL A 59 -2.76 7.32 -6.67
N ALA A 60 -4.01 7.76 -6.60
CA ALA A 60 -4.89 7.47 -5.47
C ALA A 60 -5.16 5.97 -5.36
N MET A 61 -5.03 5.41 -4.16
CA MET A 61 -5.37 4.02 -3.88
C MET A 61 -6.85 3.90 -3.54
N LEU A 62 -7.50 2.87 -4.08
CA LEU A 62 -8.89 2.58 -3.78
C LEU A 62 -8.97 1.81 -2.45
N CYS A 63 -9.83 2.28 -1.53
CA CYS A 63 -10.20 1.50 -0.37
C CYS A 63 -11.17 0.39 -0.81
N ARG A 64 -10.83 -0.87 -0.55
CA ARG A 64 -11.75 -1.99 -0.77
C ARG A 64 -12.18 -2.51 0.61
N PRO A 65 -13.46 -2.37 0.98
CA PRO A 65 -13.97 -3.03 2.17
C PRO A 65 -13.79 -4.54 2.00
N LYS A 66 -13.40 -5.21 3.09
CA LYS A 66 -13.23 -6.66 3.13
C LYS A 66 -14.57 -7.34 3.30
#